data_AF-A0A8H7D3R7-F1
#
_entry.id   AF-A0A8H7D3R7-F1
#
_cell.length_a   1.000
_cell.length_b   1.000
_cell.length_c   1.000
_cell.angle_alpha   90.00
_cell.angle_beta   90.00
_cell.angle_gamma   90.00
#
_symmetry.space_group_name_H-M   'P 1'
#
loop_
_entity.id
_entity.type
_entity.pdbx_description
1 polymer ?
#
loop_
_entity_poly.entity_id
_entity_poly.type
_entity_poly.pdbx_seq_one_letter_code
_entity_poly.pdbx_strand_id
1 'polypeptide(L)'
;MFPVTAEVKGITSASHIRHEIEAQYWLHCEYYPTAFELTHEIVDELRDIFLHAFGDAITSQTTTVSWKVNDLNNMITVIDCFSKNIGQDSQRKFRGTNCLVGRLMYNFIHGRVYNFHGEPGARLNSDQSVYATVQKQTMFIRLLSPLLFYAPQSHLVGVRAVSIDGLVRYSRWAPFVKGLISEWQESIINAAVVLNANVAFLSIQSVDQGGNIVSTRSPAQIASYVSILASIASTIVGLLLTSRYRNRDHDSASTAAAFIFIRTHPTFGLEILAVLYSLPYAMLIWS
;
A
#
# COMPACT_ATOMS: atom_id res chain seq x y z
N MET A 1 7.15 24.30 16.00
CA MET A 1 7.29 23.02 15.25
C MET A 1 7.71 23.40 13.83
N PHE A 2 8.81 22.86 13.31
CA PHE A 2 9.26 23.19 11.96
C PHE A 2 8.23 22.69 10.93
N PRO A 3 7.84 23.49 9.92
CA PRO A 3 6.88 23.08 8.89
C PRO A 3 7.26 21.78 8.18
N VAL A 4 8.57 21.50 8.14
CA VAL A 4 9.19 20.34 7.51
C VAL A 4 8.88 19.01 8.23
N THR A 5 8.54 19.06 9.53
CA THR A 5 8.26 17.85 10.34
C THR A 5 6.78 17.42 10.36
N ALA A 6 5.94 17.99 9.48
CA ALA A 6 4.51 17.72 9.49
C ALA A 6 4.14 16.25 9.19
N GLU A 7 5.03 15.52 8.51
CA GLU A 7 4.80 14.14 8.10
C GLU A 7 4.99 13.11 9.23
N VAL A 8 5.80 13.43 10.25
CA VAL A 8 6.15 12.52 11.35
C VAL A 8 5.90 13.19 12.69
N LYS A 9 5.06 12.57 13.52
CA LYS A 9 4.69 13.12 14.84
C LYS A 9 5.73 12.72 15.89
N GLY A 10 5.96 13.59 16.88
CA GLY A 10 6.76 13.24 18.06
C GLY A 10 8.28 13.44 17.91
N ILE A 11 8.72 14.10 16.84
CA ILE A 11 10.12 14.53 16.70
C ILE A 11 10.42 15.59 17.76
N THR A 12 11.26 15.24 18.74
CA THR A 12 11.63 16.12 19.86
C THR A 12 13.13 16.21 20.10
N SER A 13 13.88 15.15 19.78
CA SER A 13 15.32 15.08 19.96
C SER A 13 16.10 15.83 18.87
N ALA A 14 17.20 16.47 19.27
CA ALA A 14 18.08 17.20 18.35
C ALA A 14 18.77 16.28 17.33
N SER A 15 19.12 15.05 17.71
CA SER A 15 19.69 14.05 16.79
C SER A 15 18.71 13.69 15.69
N HIS A 16 17.43 13.55 16.02
CA HIS A 16 16.41 13.24 15.03
C HIS A 16 16.11 14.43 14.11
N ILE A 17 16.06 15.66 14.66
CA ILE A 17 15.90 16.89 13.87
C ILE A 17 17.08 17.08 12.90
N ARG A 18 18.30 16.70 13.31
CA ARG A 18 19.47 16.74 12.42
C ARG A 18 19.26 15.91 11.16
N HIS A 19 18.68 14.72 11.26
CA HIS A 19 18.38 13.90 10.07
C HIS A 19 17.40 14.59 9.13
N GLU A 20 16.37 15.27 9.65
CA GLU A 20 15.43 16.03 8.81
C GLU A 20 16.14 17.19 8.09
N ILE A 21 16.96 17.97 8.80
CA ILE A 21 17.73 19.07 8.20
C ILE A 21 18.66 18.54 7.10
N GLU A 22 19.32 17.42 7.36
CA GLU A 22 20.20 16.77 6.39
C GLU A 22 19.42 16.26 5.16
N ALA A 23 18.22 15.69 5.35
CA ALA A 23 17.34 15.33 4.24
C ALA A 23 17.00 16.57 3.39
N GLN A 24 16.60 17.68 4.01
CA GLN A 24 16.29 18.91 3.28
C GLN A 24 17.50 19.50 2.53
N TYR A 25 18.71 19.36 3.09
CA TYR A 25 19.93 19.73 2.38
C TYR A 25 20.10 18.90 1.10
N TRP A 26 19.95 17.59 1.16
CA TRP A 26 20.07 16.74 -0.03
C TRP A 26 18.94 16.95 -1.04
N LEU A 27 17.73 17.26 -0.57
CA LEU A 27 16.62 17.67 -1.44
C LEU A 27 16.94 18.98 -2.17
N HIS A 28 17.56 19.95 -1.49
CA HIS A 28 18.07 21.15 -2.13
C HIS A 28 19.13 20.81 -3.20
N CYS A 29 20.06 19.90 -2.90
CA CYS A 29 21.06 19.43 -3.88
C CYS A 29 20.44 18.70 -5.08
N GLU A 30 19.31 17.99 -4.89
CA GLU A 30 18.55 17.39 -6.00
C GLU A 30 18.00 18.47 -6.95
N TYR A 31 17.36 19.52 -6.42
CA TYR A 31 16.78 20.60 -7.20
C TYR A 31 17.82 21.56 -7.77
N TYR A 32 18.94 21.73 -7.09
CA TYR A 32 20.05 22.59 -7.47
C TYR A 32 21.35 21.77 -7.53
N PRO A 33 21.58 20.96 -8.59
CA PRO A 33 22.73 20.06 -8.67
C PRO A 33 24.09 20.75 -8.68
N THR A 34 24.13 22.08 -8.80
CA THR A 34 25.34 22.90 -8.71
C THR A 34 25.63 23.40 -7.30
N ALA A 35 24.77 23.11 -6.32
CA ALA A 35 24.91 23.57 -4.93
C ALA A 35 26.01 22.82 -4.15
N PHE A 36 26.49 21.68 -4.66
CA PHE A 36 27.59 20.94 -4.06
C PHE A 36 28.54 20.37 -5.12
N GLU A 37 29.76 20.08 -4.69
CA GLU A 37 30.77 19.39 -5.48
C GLU A 37 30.75 17.90 -5.14
N LEU A 38 30.72 17.05 -6.16
CA LEU A 38 30.70 15.61 -5.97
C LEU A 38 32.12 15.12 -5.73
N THR A 39 32.37 14.65 -4.51
CA THR A 39 33.67 14.10 -4.11
C THR A 39 33.63 12.58 -4.04
N HIS A 40 34.80 11.93 -3.96
CA HIS A 40 34.88 10.49 -3.81
C HIS A 40 34.24 10.02 -2.49
N GLU A 41 34.40 10.79 -1.42
CA GLU A 41 33.89 10.46 -0.09
C GLU A 41 32.35 10.35 -0.08
N ILE A 42 31.65 11.28 -0.75
CA ILE A 42 30.18 11.26 -0.86
C ILE A 42 29.71 10.02 -1.61
N VAL A 43 30.45 9.63 -2.65
CA VAL A 43 30.09 8.48 -3.49
C VAL A 43 30.38 7.17 -2.80
N ASP A 44 31.48 7.10 -2.05
CA ASP A 44 31.80 5.95 -1.21
C ASP A 44 30.79 5.79 -0.07
N GLU A 45 30.37 6.90 0.57
CA GLU A 45 29.29 6.88 1.57
C GLU A 45 27.97 6.38 0.97
N LEU A 46 27.57 6.92 -0.19
CA LEU A 46 26.35 6.49 -0.87
C LEU A 46 26.42 5.00 -1.21
N ARG A 47 27.56 4.53 -1.71
CA ARG A 47 27.79 3.13 -2.05
C ARG A 47 27.67 2.23 -0.82
N ASP A 48 28.26 2.63 0.30
CA ASP A 48 28.20 1.90 1.57
C ASP A 48 26.76 1.80 2.08
N ILE A 49 25.98 2.89 2.01
CA ILE A 49 24.54 2.90 2.35
C ILE A 49 23.78 1.87 1.49
N PHE A 50 24.03 1.83 0.19
CA PHE A 50 23.37 0.87 -0.70
C PHE A 50 23.79 -0.58 -0.43
N LEU A 51 25.06 -0.82 -0.13
CA LEU A 51 25.54 -2.15 0.25
C LEU A 51 24.93 -2.63 1.56
N HIS A 52 24.85 -1.77 2.56
CA HIS A 52 24.17 -2.06 3.81
C HIS A 52 22.70 -2.38 3.56
N ALA A 53 22.00 -1.55 2.77
CA ALA A 53 20.60 -1.75 2.43
C ALA A 53 20.36 -3.05 1.65
N PHE A 54 21.26 -3.39 0.72
CA PHE A 54 21.24 -4.65 -0.01
C PHE A 54 21.42 -5.83 0.93
N GLY A 55 22.42 -5.77 1.82
CA GLY A 55 22.68 -6.77 2.85
C GLY A 55 21.49 -7.00 3.77
N ASP A 56 20.88 -5.93 4.29
CA ASP A 56 19.67 -6.01 5.10
C ASP A 56 18.51 -6.64 4.33
N ALA A 57 18.27 -6.22 3.08
CA ALA A 57 17.17 -6.74 2.27
C ALA A 57 17.29 -8.24 1.93
N ILE A 58 18.50 -8.79 1.82
CA ILE A 58 18.71 -10.23 1.56
C ILE A 58 18.79 -11.07 2.83
N THR A 59 19.23 -10.50 3.95
CA THR A 59 19.41 -11.24 5.21
C THR A 59 18.22 -11.14 6.16
N SER A 60 17.39 -10.10 6.03
CA SER A 60 16.27 -9.82 6.92
C SER A 60 14.92 -9.91 6.19
N GLN A 61 14.04 -10.78 6.68
CA GLN A 61 12.65 -10.89 6.19
C GLN A 61 11.82 -9.64 6.51
N THR A 62 12.22 -8.90 7.54
CA THR A 62 11.53 -7.73 8.07
C THR A 62 12.30 -6.44 7.83
N THR A 63 13.26 -6.42 6.89
CA THR A 63 14.07 -5.25 6.47
C THR A 63 13.26 -3.96 6.49
N THR A 64 13.87 -2.83 6.87
CA THR A 64 13.20 -1.51 6.79
C THR A 64 13.41 -0.82 5.45
N VAL A 65 14.19 -1.41 4.53
CA VAL A 65 14.50 -0.88 3.20
C VAL A 65 13.29 -0.94 2.26
N SER A 66 13.01 0.17 1.58
CA SER A 66 11.83 0.30 0.71
C SER A 66 12.05 -0.16 -0.74
N TRP A 67 13.29 -0.49 -1.10
CA TRP A 67 13.71 -0.86 -2.45
C TRP A 67 13.70 -2.38 -2.64
N LYS A 68 13.50 -2.84 -3.89
CA LYS A 68 13.66 -4.26 -4.22
C LYS A 68 15.15 -4.61 -4.31
N VAL A 69 15.49 -5.85 -3.98
CA VAL A 69 16.88 -6.36 -4.04
C VAL A 69 17.51 -6.13 -5.42
N ASN A 70 16.75 -6.37 -6.50
CA ASN A 70 17.24 -6.14 -7.86
C ASN A 70 17.52 -4.65 -8.14
N ASP A 71 16.66 -3.75 -7.66
CA ASP A 71 16.81 -2.31 -7.86
C ASP A 71 18.02 -1.77 -7.07
N LEU A 72 18.26 -2.29 -5.86
CA LEU A 72 19.45 -2.00 -5.07
C LEU A 72 20.73 -2.41 -5.80
N ASN A 73 20.78 -3.64 -6.34
CA ASN A 73 21.95 -4.15 -7.07
C ASN A 73 22.21 -3.36 -8.37
N ASN A 74 21.15 -3.02 -9.11
CA ASN A 74 21.25 -2.16 -10.29
C ASN A 74 21.79 -0.78 -9.91
N MET A 75 21.36 -0.21 -8.78
CA MET A 75 21.81 1.11 -8.36
C MET A 75 23.27 1.10 -7.88
N ILE A 76 23.73 0.05 -7.18
CA ILE A 76 25.16 -0.14 -6.86
C ILE A 76 26.00 -0.11 -8.15
N THR A 77 25.53 -0.79 -9.20
CA THR A 77 26.22 -0.81 -10.50
C THR A 77 26.27 0.58 -11.13
N VAL A 78 25.19 1.36 -11.05
CA VAL A 78 25.16 2.75 -11.53
C VAL A 78 26.15 3.63 -10.74
N ILE A 79 26.21 3.46 -9.42
CA ILE A 79 27.16 4.16 -8.54
C ILE A 79 28.62 3.84 -8.93
N ASP A 80 28.93 2.56 -9.14
CA ASP A 80 30.25 2.10 -9.59
C ASP A 80 30.64 2.62 -10.99
N CYS A 81 29.65 2.92 -11.85
CA CYS A 81 29.90 3.50 -13.16
C CYS A 81 30.32 4.96 -13.07
N PHE A 82 29.65 5.78 -12.27
CA PHE A 82 29.98 7.21 -12.20
C PHE A 82 31.12 7.53 -11.21
N SER A 83 31.39 6.66 -10.23
CA SER A 83 32.53 6.82 -9.31
C SER A 83 33.88 6.92 -10.04
N LYS A 84 34.01 6.17 -11.14
CA LYS A 84 35.21 6.18 -12.01
C LYS A 84 35.47 7.51 -12.69
N ASN A 85 34.45 8.35 -12.86
CA ASN A 85 34.56 9.61 -13.58
C ASN A 85 34.90 10.79 -12.66
N ILE A 86 34.84 10.60 -11.34
CA ILE A 86 35.13 11.65 -10.35
C ILE A 86 36.63 11.98 -10.42
N GLY A 87 36.98 13.26 -10.35
CA GLY A 87 38.37 13.73 -10.37
C GLY A 87 39.10 13.67 -11.72
N GLN A 88 38.50 13.08 -12.77
CA GLN A 88 39.17 12.94 -14.07
C GLN A 88 39.24 14.24 -14.89
N ASP A 89 38.38 15.23 -14.60
CA ASP A 89 38.38 16.50 -15.33
C ASP A 89 37.78 17.64 -14.50
N SER A 90 38.61 18.58 -14.07
CA SER A 90 38.25 19.73 -13.22
C SER A 90 37.17 20.65 -13.81
N GLN A 91 36.87 20.53 -15.11
CA GLN A 91 35.85 21.31 -15.81
C GLN A 91 34.50 20.59 -15.94
N ARG A 92 34.43 19.27 -15.70
CA ARG A 92 33.21 18.48 -15.90
C ARG A 92 32.27 18.61 -14.70
N LYS A 93 31.24 19.45 -14.86
CA LYS A 93 30.13 19.54 -13.88
C LYS A 93 29.15 18.39 -14.11
N PHE A 94 29.19 17.37 -13.25
CA PHE A 94 28.29 16.20 -13.29
C PHE A 94 26.85 16.54 -12.83
N ARG A 95 26.17 17.45 -13.53
CA ARG A 95 24.83 17.93 -13.11
C ARG A 95 23.81 16.80 -12.94
N GLY A 96 23.81 15.82 -13.85
CA GLY A 96 22.92 14.66 -13.76
C GLY A 96 23.26 13.75 -12.58
N THR A 97 24.55 13.44 -12.40
CA THR A 97 25.02 12.61 -11.27
C THR A 97 24.76 13.28 -9.93
N ASN A 98 25.00 14.59 -9.82
CA ASN A 98 24.73 15.36 -8.60
C ASN A 98 23.25 15.33 -8.24
N CYS A 99 22.37 15.50 -9.22
CA CYS A 99 20.92 15.37 -9.03
C CYS A 99 20.55 13.97 -8.52
N LEU A 100 21.13 12.92 -9.12
CA LEU A 100 20.90 11.53 -8.70
C LEU A 100 21.41 11.27 -7.29
N VAL A 101 22.64 11.68 -6.97
CA VAL A 101 23.25 11.51 -5.64
C VAL A 101 22.41 12.25 -4.58
N GLY A 102 22.02 13.49 -4.85
CA GLY A 102 21.14 14.26 -3.96
C GLY A 102 19.82 13.54 -3.70
N ARG A 103 19.16 13.05 -4.75
CA ARG A 103 17.92 12.27 -4.63
C ARG A 103 18.09 11.00 -3.80
N LEU A 104 19.17 10.25 -4.05
CA LEU A 104 19.41 8.98 -3.35
C LEU A 104 19.74 9.20 -1.88
N MET A 105 20.62 10.16 -1.57
CA MET A 105 20.94 10.55 -0.19
C MET A 105 19.69 11.02 0.55
N TYR A 106 18.89 11.90 -0.08
CA TYR A 106 17.60 12.34 0.47
C TYR A 106 16.72 11.15 0.83
N ASN A 107 16.50 10.21 -0.08
CA ASN A 107 15.61 9.06 0.17
C ASN A 107 16.06 8.22 1.37
N PHE A 108 17.36 7.97 1.53
CA PHE A 108 17.86 7.19 2.67
C PHE A 108 17.80 7.96 3.98
N ILE A 109 18.19 9.23 3.98
CA ILE A 109 18.20 10.05 5.19
C ILE A 109 16.78 10.37 5.64
N HIS A 110 15.88 10.66 4.70
CA HIS A 110 14.44 10.80 5.00
C HIS A 110 13.86 9.48 5.52
N GLY A 111 14.32 8.35 4.98
CA GLY A 111 14.03 7.02 5.52
C GLY A 111 14.46 6.84 6.98
N ARG A 112 15.58 7.45 7.41
CA ARG A 112 16.03 7.43 8.81
C ARG A 112 15.07 8.21 9.72
N VAL A 113 14.49 9.31 9.22
CA VAL A 113 13.46 10.09 9.93
C VAL A 113 12.21 9.23 10.17
N TYR A 114 11.66 8.62 9.11
CA TYR A 114 10.46 7.78 9.23
C TYR A 114 10.60 6.56 10.14
N ASN A 115 11.83 6.07 10.33
CA ASN A 115 12.12 4.92 11.18
C ASN A 115 12.65 5.29 12.56
N PHE A 116 12.64 6.59 12.94
CA PHE A 116 13.13 7.04 14.25
C PHE A 116 14.56 6.58 14.54
N HIS A 117 15.40 6.58 13.50
CA HIS A 117 16.77 6.08 13.61
C HIS A 117 17.55 6.85 14.68
N GLY A 118 18.26 6.10 15.54
CA GLY A 118 19.06 6.66 16.64
C GLY A 118 18.26 7.08 17.88
N GLU A 119 16.93 6.96 17.89
CA GLU A 119 16.08 7.33 19.03
C GLU A 119 15.60 6.11 19.84
N PRO A 120 15.26 6.28 21.13
CA PRO A 120 14.56 5.26 21.91
C PRO A 120 13.20 4.95 21.28
N GLY A 121 13.04 3.74 20.73
CA GLY A 121 11.82 3.34 20.01
C GLY A 121 11.95 3.34 18.48
N ALA A 122 13.18 3.38 17.94
CA ALA A 122 13.44 3.20 16.52
C ALA A 122 12.72 1.97 15.94
N ARG A 123 12.21 2.11 14.72
CA ARG A 123 11.63 1.00 13.97
C ARG A 123 12.75 0.08 13.51
N LEU A 124 12.87 -1.08 14.14
CA LEU A 124 13.86 -2.11 13.76
C LEU A 124 13.30 -3.05 12.69
N ASN A 125 12.00 -3.35 12.78
CA ASN A 125 11.31 -4.20 11.82
C ASN A 125 10.25 -3.41 11.06
N SER A 126 10.09 -3.72 9.78
CA SER A 126 9.08 -3.09 8.92
C SER A 126 7.64 -3.30 9.38
N ASP A 127 7.35 -4.30 10.21
CA ASP A 127 6.03 -4.59 10.79
C ASP A 127 5.76 -3.89 12.14
N GLN A 128 6.75 -3.16 12.66
CA GLN A 128 6.67 -2.50 13.96
C GLN A 128 6.15 -1.06 13.83
N SER A 129 5.14 -0.72 14.63
CA SER A 129 4.71 0.67 14.81
C SER A 129 5.65 1.40 15.78
N VAL A 130 6.01 2.63 15.45
CA VAL A 130 6.77 3.52 16.35
C VAL A 130 5.85 4.24 17.34
N TYR A 131 4.57 4.33 17.02
CA TYR A 131 3.58 4.94 17.89
C TYR A 131 2.99 3.89 18.83
N ALA A 132 2.84 4.22 20.12
CA ALA A 132 2.20 3.36 21.12
C ALA A 132 0.68 3.19 20.91
N THR A 133 0.18 3.34 19.68
CA THR A 133 -1.24 3.32 19.38
C THR A 133 -1.70 1.88 19.22
N VAL A 134 -2.24 1.31 20.29
CA VAL A 134 -3.07 0.11 20.19
C VAL A 134 -4.28 0.47 19.33
N GLN A 135 -4.25 0.14 18.04
CA GLN A 135 -5.39 0.33 17.14
C GLN A 135 -6.54 -0.60 17.56
N LYS A 136 -7.33 -0.13 18.53
CA LYS A 136 -8.55 -0.81 18.97
C LYS A 136 -9.52 -0.87 17.80
N GLN A 137 -10.01 -2.07 17.53
CA GLN A 137 -11.11 -2.26 16.57
C GLN A 137 -12.33 -1.48 17.05
N THR A 138 -12.92 -0.69 16.17
CA THR A 138 -14.14 0.05 16.52
C THR A 138 -15.33 -0.91 16.63
N MET A 139 -16.40 -0.48 17.30
CA MET A 139 -17.64 -1.26 17.36
C MET A 139 -18.27 -1.47 15.97
N PHE A 140 -17.97 -0.59 15.01
CA PHE A 140 -18.45 -0.68 13.63
C PHE A 140 -18.00 -1.99 12.97
N ILE A 141 -16.70 -2.31 12.99
CA ILE A 141 -16.22 -3.54 12.37
C ILE A 141 -16.69 -4.78 13.14
N ARG A 142 -16.81 -4.70 14.47
CA ARG A 142 -17.30 -5.83 15.29
C ARG A 142 -18.75 -6.20 15.00
N LEU A 143 -19.60 -5.21 14.75
CA LEU A 143 -21.01 -5.43 14.39
C LEU A 143 -21.18 -5.89 12.95
N LEU A 144 -20.34 -5.37 12.04
CA LEU A 144 -20.47 -5.64 10.61
C LEU A 144 -19.77 -6.95 10.20
N SER A 145 -18.71 -7.37 10.90
CA SER A 145 -17.97 -8.61 10.60
C SER A 145 -18.87 -9.85 10.51
N PRO A 146 -19.78 -10.15 11.46
CA PRO A 146 -20.68 -11.30 11.34
C PRO A 146 -21.57 -11.26 10.09
N LEU A 147 -22.05 -10.07 9.69
CA LEU A 147 -22.89 -9.89 8.51
C LEU A 147 -22.12 -10.14 7.20
N LEU A 148 -20.82 -9.88 7.20
CA LEU A 148 -19.92 -10.13 6.05
C LEU A 148 -19.01 -11.35 6.30
N PHE A 149 -19.47 -12.32 7.10
CA PHE A 149 -18.80 -13.61 7.28
C PHE A 149 -17.33 -13.50 7.74
N TYR A 150 -17.02 -12.49 8.56
CA TYR A 150 -15.68 -12.16 9.08
C TYR A 150 -14.62 -11.81 8.03
N ALA A 151 -14.99 -11.69 6.74
CA ALA A 151 -14.10 -11.23 5.68
C ALA A 151 -13.48 -9.83 5.96
N PRO A 152 -14.22 -8.83 6.49
CA PRO A 152 -13.62 -7.53 6.84
C PRO A 152 -12.44 -7.64 7.80
N GLN A 153 -12.47 -8.59 8.73
CA GLN A 153 -11.40 -8.76 9.71
C GLN A 153 -10.14 -9.32 9.05
N SER A 154 -10.27 -10.23 8.09
CA SER A 154 -9.15 -10.76 7.31
C SER A 154 -8.49 -9.65 6.48
N HIS A 155 -9.27 -8.87 5.72
CA HIS A 155 -8.71 -7.76 4.94
C HIS A 155 -8.13 -6.66 5.82
N LEU A 156 -8.67 -6.41 7.02
CA LEU A 156 -8.11 -5.43 7.93
C LEU A 156 -6.70 -5.82 8.38
N VAL A 157 -6.46 -7.10 8.66
CA VAL A 157 -5.11 -7.61 8.98
C VAL A 157 -4.18 -7.40 7.79
N GLY A 158 -4.61 -7.73 6.57
CA GLY A 158 -3.83 -7.51 5.35
C GLY A 158 -3.48 -6.04 5.11
N VAL A 159 -4.47 -5.14 5.18
CA VAL A 159 -4.25 -3.69 4.99
C VAL A 159 -3.32 -3.12 6.06
N ARG A 160 -3.45 -3.55 7.33
CA ARG A 160 -2.55 -3.13 8.42
C ARG A 160 -1.13 -3.68 8.25
N ALA A 161 -0.96 -4.90 7.73
CA ALA A 161 0.37 -5.47 7.48
C ALA A 161 1.14 -4.72 6.39
N VAL A 162 0.42 -4.04 5.48
CA VAL A 162 1.01 -3.27 4.38
C VAL A 162 1.11 -1.78 4.67
N SER A 163 0.24 -1.25 5.54
CA SER A 163 0.22 0.16 5.94
C SER A 163 0.48 0.32 7.43
N ILE A 164 1.68 0.75 7.77
CA ILE A 164 2.12 0.91 9.16
C ILE A 164 2.49 2.35 9.38
N ASP A 165 1.89 2.97 10.38
CA ASP A 165 2.09 4.38 10.74
C ASP A 165 1.82 5.36 9.58
N GLY A 166 0.93 4.99 8.65
CA GLY A 166 0.63 5.77 7.44
C GLY A 166 1.64 5.59 6.30
N LEU A 167 2.68 4.79 6.50
CA LEU A 167 3.66 4.43 5.48
C LEU A 167 3.23 3.16 4.76
N VAL A 168 3.27 3.19 3.43
CA VAL A 168 2.94 2.05 2.59
C VAL A 168 4.20 1.56 1.91
N ARG A 169 4.51 0.29 2.12
CA ARG A 169 5.67 -0.33 1.47
C ARG A 169 5.28 -0.98 0.17
N TYR A 170 5.85 -0.49 -0.93
CA TYR A 170 5.53 -0.98 -2.27
C TYR A 170 5.79 -2.49 -2.46
N SER A 171 6.87 -3.03 -1.89
CA SER A 171 7.20 -4.45 -1.98
C SER A 171 6.14 -5.37 -1.38
N ARG A 172 5.37 -4.91 -0.39
CA ARG A 172 4.24 -5.63 0.21
C ARG A 172 2.90 -5.22 -0.41
N TRP A 173 2.78 -3.98 -0.87
CA TRP A 173 1.57 -3.44 -1.48
C TRP A 173 1.24 -4.08 -2.83
N ALA A 174 2.22 -4.18 -3.74
CA ALA A 174 1.99 -4.77 -5.05
C ALA A 174 1.44 -6.21 -4.99
N PRO A 175 2.03 -7.17 -4.24
CA PRO A 175 1.48 -8.51 -4.14
C PRO A 175 0.11 -8.54 -3.42
N PHE A 176 -0.11 -7.66 -2.44
CA PHE A 176 -1.39 -7.54 -1.76
C PHE A 176 -2.52 -7.09 -2.70
N VAL A 177 -2.30 -6.03 -3.49
CA VAL A 177 -3.27 -5.54 -4.49
C VAL A 177 -3.54 -6.58 -5.55
N LYS A 178 -2.51 -7.28 -6.03
CA LYS A 178 -2.67 -8.38 -6.98
C LYS A 178 -3.55 -9.50 -6.41
N GLY A 179 -3.37 -9.85 -5.13
CA GLY A 179 -4.22 -10.81 -4.42
C GLY A 179 -5.68 -10.37 -4.38
N LEU A 180 -5.94 -9.10 -4.01
CA LEU A 180 -7.30 -8.54 -3.98
C LEU A 180 -7.97 -8.57 -5.36
N ILE A 181 -7.23 -8.21 -6.42
CA ILE A 181 -7.75 -8.24 -7.79
C ILE A 181 -8.15 -9.67 -8.18
N SER A 182 -7.32 -10.66 -7.86
CA SER A 182 -7.63 -12.08 -8.11
C SER A 182 -8.92 -12.51 -7.41
N GLU A 183 -9.03 -12.19 -6.12
CA GLU A 183 -10.20 -12.54 -5.30
C GLU A 183 -11.49 -11.89 -5.81
N TRP A 184 -11.44 -10.62 -6.22
CA TRP A 184 -12.59 -9.95 -6.81
C TRP A 184 -12.96 -10.53 -8.17
N GLN A 185 -12.00 -10.94 -8.99
CA GLN A 185 -12.26 -11.62 -10.26
C GLN A 185 -12.93 -12.97 -10.05
N GLU A 186 -12.45 -13.77 -9.10
CA GLU A 186 -13.09 -15.04 -8.71
C GLU A 186 -14.52 -14.81 -8.21
N SER A 187 -14.73 -13.77 -7.39
CA SER A 187 -16.07 -13.40 -6.90
C SER A 187 -17.03 -13.05 -8.05
N ILE A 188 -16.57 -12.28 -9.04
CA ILE A 188 -17.37 -11.93 -10.24
C ILE A 188 -17.75 -13.19 -11.03
N ILE A 189 -16.80 -14.10 -11.25
CA ILE A 189 -17.03 -15.34 -12.00
C ILE A 189 -18.09 -16.20 -11.29
N ASN A 190 -17.92 -16.40 -9.98
CA ASN A 190 -18.86 -17.18 -9.18
C ASN A 190 -20.25 -16.52 -9.12
N ALA A 191 -20.33 -15.18 -9.00
CA ALA A 191 -21.59 -14.45 -9.02
C ALA A 191 -22.34 -14.63 -10.35
N ALA A 192 -21.63 -14.66 -11.48
CA ALA A 192 -22.24 -14.93 -12.78
C ALA A 192 -22.81 -16.36 -12.88
N VAL A 193 -22.14 -17.35 -12.30
CA VAL A 193 -22.64 -18.73 -12.24
C VAL A 193 -23.93 -18.80 -11.41
N VAL A 194 -23.94 -18.20 -10.21
CA VAL A 194 -25.13 -18.17 -9.34
C VAL A 194 -26.28 -17.41 -9.99
N LEU A 195 -26.00 -16.30 -10.67
CA LEU A 195 -26.99 -15.55 -11.43
C LEU A 195 -27.65 -16.43 -12.52
N ASN A 196 -26.86 -17.14 -13.31
CA ASN A 196 -27.36 -18.04 -14.34
C ASN A 196 -28.20 -19.19 -13.75
N ALA A 197 -27.77 -19.76 -12.62
CA ALA A 197 -28.51 -20.79 -11.92
C ALA A 197 -29.88 -20.30 -11.42
N ASN A 198 -29.94 -19.08 -10.85
CA ASN A 198 -31.21 -18.48 -10.42
C ASN A 198 -32.16 -18.19 -11.59
N VAL A 199 -31.64 -17.66 -12.70
CA VAL A 199 -32.45 -17.41 -13.91
C VAL A 199 -32.99 -18.72 -14.47
N ALA A 200 -32.16 -19.77 -14.52
CA ALA A 200 -32.60 -21.11 -14.94
C ALA A 200 -33.68 -21.66 -13.99
N PHE A 201 -33.52 -21.52 -12.67
CA PHE A 201 -34.50 -21.96 -11.68
C PHE A 201 -35.86 -21.26 -11.83
N LEU A 202 -35.87 -19.94 -12.01
CA LEU A 202 -37.08 -19.16 -12.22
C LEU A 202 -37.77 -19.47 -13.56
N SER A 203 -37.03 -19.98 -14.55
CA SER A 203 -37.58 -20.39 -15.85
C SER A 203 -38.32 -21.73 -15.80
N ILE A 204 -38.19 -22.49 -14.71
CA ILE A 204 -38.91 -23.76 -14.53
C ILE A 204 -40.40 -23.44 -14.31
N GLN A 205 -41.23 -23.84 -15.28
CA GLN A 205 -42.68 -23.57 -15.33
C GLN A 205 -43.48 -24.05 -14.11
N SER A 206 -42.91 -24.89 -13.24
CA SER A 206 -43.54 -25.33 -11.99
C SER A 206 -43.42 -24.34 -10.83
N VAL A 207 -42.50 -23.37 -10.92
CA VAL A 207 -42.32 -22.29 -9.93
C VAL A 207 -43.13 -21.06 -10.34
N ASP A 208 -43.34 -20.85 -11.64
CA ASP A 208 -44.20 -19.81 -12.19
C ASP A 208 -45.64 -20.34 -12.26
N GLN A 209 -46.44 -20.13 -11.21
CA GLN A 209 -47.87 -20.49 -11.22
C GLN A 209 -48.68 -19.57 -12.14
N GLY A 210 -48.42 -19.65 -13.45
CA GLY A 210 -49.30 -19.26 -14.54
C GLY A 210 -50.07 -17.96 -14.35
N GLY A 211 -49.41 -16.87 -13.96
CA GLY A 211 -50.02 -15.52 -13.95
C GLY A 211 -51.23 -15.32 -13.03
N ASN A 212 -51.59 -16.29 -12.18
CA ASN A 212 -52.65 -16.11 -11.21
C ASN A 212 -52.07 -15.39 -9.99
N ILE A 213 -52.66 -14.23 -9.68
CA ILE A 213 -52.26 -13.35 -8.57
C ILE A 213 -52.54 -14.08 -7.25
N VAL A 214 -51.64 -14.99 -6.85
CA VAL A 214 -51.58 -15.49 -5.48
C VAL A 214 -50.90 -14.40 -4.66
N SER A 215 -51.62 -13.88 -3.67
CA SER A 215 -51.23 -12.70 -2.87
C SER A 215 -49.95 -12.88 -2.04
N THR A 216 -49.34 -14.06 -2.07
CA THR A 216 -48.09 -14.41 -1.37
C THR A 216 -47.18 -15.22 -2.30
N ARG A 217 -46.08 -14.60 -2.77
CA ARG A 217 -45.03 -15.29 -3.54
C ARG A 217 -44.38 -16.39 -2.70
N SER A 218 -43.90 -17.45 -3.35
CA SER A 218 -43.22 -18.56 -2.68
C SER A 218 -41.92 -18.07 -2.01
N PRO A 219 -41.57 -18.53 -0.80
CA PRO A 219 -40.30 -18.21 -0.17
C PRO A 219 -39.09 -18.49 -1.07
N ALA A 220 -39.16 -19.51 -1.93
CA ALA A 220 -38.10 -19.83 -2.88
C ALA A 220 -37.95 -18.77 -3.99
N GLN A 221 -39.05 -18.15 -4.44
CA GLN A 221 -39.00 -17.06 -5.42
C GLN A 221 -38.41 -15.79 -4.81
N ILE A 222 -38.79 -15.47 -3.56
CA ILE A 222 -38.24 -14.32 -2.83
C ILE A 222 -36.74 -14.50 -2.60
N ALA A 223 -36.30 -15.70 -2.17
CA ALA A 223 -34.89 -16.02 -2.01
C ALA A 223 -34.12 -15.90 -3.33
N SER A 224 -34.68 -16.39 -4.45
CA SER A 224 -34.05 -16.27 -5.77
C SER A 224 -33.92 -14.81 -6.24
N TYR A 225 -34.91 -13.95 -5.98
CA TYR A 225 -34.79 -12.52 -6.29
C TYR A 225 -33.72 -11.81 -5.45
N VAL A 226 -33.66 -12.09 -4.14
CA VAL A 226 -32.61 -11.56 -3.26
C VAL A 226 -31.24 -12.02 -3.74
N SER A 227 -31.13 -13.29 -4.12
CA SER A 227 -29.89 -13.87 -4.65
C SER A 227 -29.44 -13.20 -5.95
N ILE A 228 -30.35 -13.01 -6.93
CA ILE A 228 -30.05 -12.29 -8.17
C ILE A 228 -29.54 -10.88 -7.90
N LEU A 229 -30.22 -10.13 -7.01
CA LEU A 229 -29.81 -8.78 -6.65
C LEU A 229 -28.42 -8.77 -5.99
N ALA A 230 -28.15 -9.73 -5.11
CA ALA A 230 -26.87 -9.87 -4.43
C ALA A 230 -25.74 -10.25 -5.41
N SER A 231 -25.97 -11.15 -6.37
CA SER A 231 -25.00 -11.50 -7.41
C SER A 231 -24.70 -10.32 -8.35
N ILE A 232 -25.72 -9.54 -8.72
CA ILE A 232 -25.54 -8.31 -9.52
C ILE A 232 -24.71 -7.28 -8.74
N ALA A 233 -25.04 -7.07 -7.46
CA ALA A 233 -24.30 -6.14 -6.60
C ALA A 233 -22.83 -6.58 -6.43
N SER A 234 -22.58 -7.87 -6.17
CA SER A 234 -21.23 -8.44 -6.12
C SER A 234 -20.45 -8.18 -7.41
N THR A 235 -21.08 -8.43 -8.57
CA THR A 235 -20.48 -8.20 -9.89
C THR A 235 -20.13 -6.74 -10.13
N ILE A 236 -21.07 -5.81 -9.85
CA ILE A 236 -20.85 -4.37 -10.05
C ILE A 236 -19.73 -3.87 -9.13
N VAL A 237 -19.77 -4.20 -7.84
CA VAL A 237 -18.76 -3.76 -6.87
C VAL A 237 -17.39 -4.36 -7.22
N GLY A 238 -17.33 -5.66 -7.54
CA GLY A 238 -16.10 -6.32 -7.97
C GLY A 238 -15.48 -5.69 -9.21
N LEU A 239 -16.28 -5.35 -10.23
CA LEU A 239 -15.82 -4.69 -11.44
C LEU A 239 -15.31 -3.28 -11.17
N LEU A 240 -16.01 -2.50 -10.33
CA LEU A 240 -15.60 -1.16 -9.95
C LEU A 240 -14.27 -1.18 -9.17
N LEU A 241 -14.11 -2.10 -8.23
CA LEU A 241 -12.87 -2.27 -7.47
C LEU A 241 -11.73 -2.73 -8.38
N THR A 242 -11.93 -3.78 -9.16
CA THR A 242 -10.94 -4.27 -10.11
C THR A 242 -10.50 -3.16 -11.06
N SER A 243 -11.43 -2.42 -11.65
CA SER A 243 -11.11 -1.33 -12.59
C SER A 243 -10.33 -0.20 -11.93
N ARG A 244 -10.61 0.13 -10.66
CA ARG A 244 -9.88 1.18 -9.93
C ARG A 244 -8.47 0.78 -9.53
N TYR A 245 -8.21 -0.51 -9.32
CA TYR A 245 -6.92 -1.02 -8.86
C TYR A 245 -6.05 -1.62 -9.98
N ARG A 246 -6.63 -2.04 -11.11
CA ARG A 246 -5.92 -2.70 -12.23
C ARG A 246 -4.76 -1.91 -12.81
N ASN A 247 -4.82 -0.58 -12.80
CA ASN A 247 -3.74 0.27 -13.32
C ASN A 247 -2.77 0.75 -12.23
N ARG A 248 -2.94 0.30 -10.99
CA ARG A 248 -2.15 0.78 -9.83
C ARG A 248 -0.97 -0.13 -9.46
N ASP A 249 -0.79 -1.23 -10.16
CA ASP A 249 0.41 -2.09 -10.06
C ASP A 249 1.70 -1.41 -10.55
N HIS A 250 1.60 -0.19 -11.10
CA HIS A 250 2.73 0.66 -11.51
C HIS A 250 2.86 1.95 -10.70
N ASP A 251 2.00 2.19 -9.72
CA ASP A 251 2.03 3.42 -8.91
C ASP A 251 3.24 3.42 -7.95
N SER A 252 3.91 4.56 -7.80
CA SER A 252 4.99 4.74 -6.83
C SER A 252 4.53 4.47 -5.37
N ALA A 253 5.45 4.07 -4.50
CA ALA A 253 5.21 3.89 -3.06
C ALA A 253 4.55 5.12 -2.41
N SER A 254 4.94 6.33 -2.85
CA SER A 254 4.37 7.60 -2.38
C SER A 254 2.92 7.80 -2.83
N THR A 255 2.58 7.40 -4.05
CA THR A 255 1.20 7.43 -4.58
C THR A 255 0.31 6.42 -3.85
N ALA A 256 0.84 5.22 -3.55
CA ALA A 256 0.14 4.21 -2.76
C ALA A 256 -0.08 4.69 -1.31
N ALA A 257 0.93 5.30 -0.69
CA ALA A 257 0.82 5.89 0.64
C ALA A 257 -0.20 7.03 0.68
N ALA A 258 -0.12 7.98 -0.26
CA ALA A 258 -1.09 9.07 -0.39
C ALA A 258 -2.51 8.54 -0.61
N PHE A 259 -2.66 7.47 -1.40
CA PHE A 259 -3.96 6.86 -1.65
C PHE A 259 -4.57 6.25 -0.38
N ILE A 260 -3.80 5.49 0.39
CA ILE A 260 -4.28 4.94 1.67
C ILE A 260 -4.55 6.09 2.66
N PHE A 261 -3.68 7.09 2.72
CA PHE A 261 -3.83 8.24 3.61
C PHE A 261 -5.11 9.03 3.32
N ILE A 262 -5.39 9.37 2.06
CA ILE A 262 -6.62 10.08 1.63
C ILE A 262 -7.88 9.25 1.93
N ARG A 263 -7.77 7.93 1.94
CA ARG A 263 -8.89 7.00 2.19
C ARG A 263 -8.99 6.53 3.64
N THR A 264 -8.05 6.94 4.49
CA THR A 264 -8.09 6.63 5.93
C THR A 264 -9.12 7.54 6.58
N HIS A 265 -10.20 6.95 7.09
CA HIS A 265 -11.27 7.74 7.71
C HIS A 265 -10.77 8.34 9.04
N PRO A 266 -11.11 9.60 9.37
CA PRO A 266 -10.64 10.24 10.61
C PRO A 266 -11.05 9.49 11.89
N THR A 267 -12.21 8.82 11.89
CA THR A 267 -12.73 8.07 13.05
C THR A 267 -12.62 6.54 12.93
N PHE A 268 -12.66 5.98 11.73
CA PHE A 268 -12.70 4.53 11.49
C PHE A 268 -11.40 4.00 10.86
N GLY A 269 -10.47 4.89 10.51
CA GLY A 269 -9.17 4.55 9.95
C GLY A 269 -9.27 3.68 8.70
N LEU A 270 -8.55 2.56 8.73
CA LEU A 270 -8.45 1.58 7.66
C LEU A 270 -9.62 0.57 7.64
N GLU A 271 -10.52 0.61 8.62
CA GLU A 271 -11.62 -0.36 8.74
C GLU A 271 -12.63 -0.24 7.59
N ILE A 272 -12.88 0.98 7.10
CA ILE A 272 -13.77 1.20 5.94
C ILE A 272 -13.20 0.55 4.68
N LEU A 273 -11.88 0.64 4.47
CA LEU A 273 -11.22 -0.02 3.34
C LEU A 273 -11.35 -1.54 3.43
N ALA A 274 -11.15 -2.09 4.62
CA ALA A 274 -11.31 -3.53 4.85
C ALA A 274 -12.74 -4.02 4.57
N VAL A 275 -13.74 -3.27 5.02
CA VAL A 275 -15.15 -3.54 4.70
C VAL A 275 -15.40 -3.45 3.20
N LEU A 276 -14.94 -2.37 2.54
CA LEU A 276 -15.11 -2.18 1.11
C LEU A 276 -14.52 -3.32 0.28
N TYR A 277 -13.33 -3.81 0.66
CA TYR A 277 -12.67 -4.92 -0.03
C TYR A 277 -13.40 -6.26 0.14
N SER A 278 -14.09 -6.45 1.27
CA SER A 278 -14.88 -7.66 1.56
C SER A 278 -16.25 -7.71 0.88
N LEU A 279 -16.75 -6.58 0.34
CA LEU A 279 -18.11 -6.49 -0.17
C LEU A 279 -18.43 -7.46 -1.32
N PRO A 280 -17.58 -7.62 -2.37
CA PRO A 280 -17.87 -8.56 -3.45
C PRO A 280 -18.07 -9.99 -2.95
N TYR A 281 -17.20 -10.43 -2.04
CA TYR A 281 -17.27 -11.75 -1.42
C TYR A 281 -18.52 -11.90 -0.55
N ALA A 282 -18.78 -10.94 0.34
CA ALA A 282 -19.94 -11.03 1.23
C ALA A 282 -21.26 -11.05 0.44
N MET A 283 -21.39 -10.21 -0.59
CA MET A 283 -22.56 -10.18 -1.46
C MET A 283 -22.74 -11.49 -2.24
N LEU A 284 -21.65 -12.15 -2.64
CA LEU A 284 -21.70 -13.46 -3.27
C LEU A 284 -22.19 -14.55 -2.29
N ILE A 285 -21.78 -14.52 -1.02
CA ILE A 285 -22.26 -15.51 -0.04
C ILE A 285 -23.74 -15.29 0.31
N TRP A 286 -24.21 -14.05 0.26
CA TRP A 286 -25.63 -13.72 0.40
C TRP A 286 -26.47 -14.11 -0.84
N SER A 287 -25.84 -14.39 -1.99
CA SER A 287 -26.53 -14.88 -3.18
C SER A 287 -26.60 -16.40 -3.22
#